data_AF-A0A968INM5-F1
#
_entry.id   AF-A0A968INM5-F1
#
_cell.length_a   1.000
_cell.length_b   1.000
_cell.length_c   1.000
_cell.angle_alpha   90.00
_cell.angle_beta   90.00
_cell.angle_gamma   90.00
#
_symmetry.space_group_name_H-M   'P 1'
#
loop_
_entity.id
_entity.type
_entity.pdbx_description
1 polymer ?
#
loop_
_entity_poly.entity_id
_entity_poly.type
_entity_poly.pdbx_seq_one_letter_code
_entity_poly.pdbx_strand_id
1 'polypeptide(L)'
;MDSISVNQFREKLKHCVETVVREHQPLKVTRRNGEDFVVISAEDWSREQETLYVLQNQSLMQQIAESQVTHQANKGYKPSAEELDEIAGI
;
A
#
# COMPACT_ATOMS: atom_id res chain seq x y z
N MET A 1 -11.14 9.70 5.37
CA MET A 1 -11.13 10.06 3.94
C MET A 1 -11.80 11.41 3.81
N ASP A 2 -11.04 12.42 3.40
CA ASP A 2 -11.58 13.76 3.18
C ASP A 2 -12.51 13.77 1.97
N SER A 3 -13.48 14.69 1.99
CA SER A 3 -14.47 14.81 0.94
C SER A 3 -14.70 16.27 0.58
N ILE A 4 -14.72 16.56 -0.72
CA ILE A 4 -15.03 17.89 -1.24
C ILE A 4 -16.06 17.81 -2.36
N SER A 5 -16.78 18.90 -2.61
CA SER A 5 -17.69 18.95 -3.76
C SER A 5 -16.92 19.03 -5.08
N VAL A 6 -17.53 18.55 -6.17
CA VAL A 6 -16.96 18.65 -7.52
C VAL A 6 -16.62 20.09 -7.94
N ASN A 7 -17.38 21.08 -7.45
CA ASN A 7 -17.10 22.49 -7.73
C ASN A 7 -15.80 22.94 -7.06
N GLN A 8 -15.63 22.62 -5.78
CA GLN A 8 -14.39 22.91 -5.04
C GLN A 8 -13.19 22.17 -5.63
N PHE A 9 -13.39 20.92 -6.06
CA PHE A 9 -12.34 20.14 -6.72
C PHE A 9 -11.90 20.79 -8.03
N ARG A 10 -12.84 21.29 -8.84
CA ARG A 10 -12.52 21.99 -10.10
C ARG A 10 -11.78 23.31 -9.85
N GLU A 11 -12.19 24.08 -8.85
CA GLU A 11 -11.55 25.36 -8.50
C GLU A 11 -10.12 25.17 -7.98
N LYS A 12 -9.85 24.07 -7.25
CA LYS A 12 -8.57 23.80 -6.58
C LYS A 12 -7.85 22.58 -7.15
N LEU A 13 -8.10 22.24 -8.42
CA LEU A 13 -7.68 20.97 -9.03
C LEU A 13 -6.21 20.63 -8.79
N LYS A 14 -5.31 21.57 -9.11
CA LYS A 14 -3.86 21.39 -8.95
C LYS A 14 -3.48 21.09 -7.50
N HIS A 15 -3.98 21.89 -6.56
CA HIS A 15 -3.68 21.74 -5.14
C HIS A 15 -4.21 20.42 -4.57
N CYS A 16 -5.42 20.02 -4.97
CA CYS A 16 -5.99 18.74 -4.57
C CYS A 16 -5.13 17.57 -5.05
N VAL A 17 -4.73 17.56 -6.33
CA VAL A 17 -3.89 16.49 -6.90
C VAL A 17 -2.52 16.45 -6.22
N GLU A 18 -1.85 17.59 -6.06
CA GLU A 18 -0.55 17.66 -5.38
C GLU A 18 -0.62 17.17 -3.93
N THR A 19 -1.71 17.46 -3.23
CA THR A 19 -1.91 17.02 -1.85
C THR A 19 -2.17 15.52 -1.78
N VAL A 20 -3.01 14.97 -2.65
CA VAL A 20 -3.25 13.52 -2.72
C VAL A 20 -1.95 12.76 -2.98
N VAL A 21 -1.12 13.23 -3.92
CA VAL A 21 0.18 12.62 -4.23
C VAL A 21 1.16 12.73 -3.07
N ARG A 22 1.25 13.90 -2.42
CA ARG A 22 2.23 14.14 -1.34
C ARG A 22 1.87 13.39 -0.05
N GLU A 23 0.60 13.39 0.32
CA GLU A 23 0.15 12.82 1.59
C GLU A 23 -0.19 11.32 1.46
N HIS A 24 -0.21 10.76 0.25
CA HIS A 24 -0.64 9.39 -0.04
C HIS A 24 -2.02 9.09 0.58
N GLN A 25 -2.94 10.07 0.51
CA GLN A 25 -4.29 9.97 1.06
C GLN A 25 -5.35 10.12 -0.04
N PRO A 26 -6.29 9.16 -0.17
CA PRO A 26 -7.40 9.28 -1.10
C PRO A 26 -8.31 10.48 -0.78
N LEU A 27 -8.75 11.17 -1.83
CA LEU A 27 -9.72 12.27 -1.74
C LEU A 27 -11.04 11.87 -2.41
N LYS A 28 -12.15 11.93 -1.66
CA LYS A 28 -13.49 11.75 -2.22
C LYS A 28 -14.00 13.04 -2.83
N VAL A 29 -14.55 12.97 -4.04
CA VAL A 29 -15.20 14.08 -4.71
C VAL A 29 -16.68 13.76 -4.89
N THR A 30 -17.52 14.61 -4.29
CA THR A 30 -18.98 14.44 -4.32
C THR A 30 -19.63 15.22 -5.44
N ARG A 31 -20.59 14.61 -6.12
CA ARG A 31 -21.35 15.23 -7.21
C ARG A 31 -22.79 15.47 -6.79
N ARG A 32 -23.36 16.60 -7.21
CA ARG A 32 -24.79 16.91 -6.95
C ARG A 32 -25.71 15.98 -7.74
N ASN A 33 -25.29 15.65 -8.97
CA ASN A 33 -25.97 14.74 -9.88
C ASN A 33 -24.95 13.69 -10.34
N GLY A 34 -25.29 12.41 -10.19
CA GLY A 34 -24.41 11.28 -10.52
C GLY A 34 -23.66 10.72 -9.32
N GLU A 35 -22.83 9.71 -9.57
CA GLU A 35 -22.10 8.97 -8.55
C GLU A 35 -20.88 9.75 -8.04
N ASP A 36 -20.42 9.52 -6.81
CA ASP A 36 -19.17 10.11 -6.34
C ASP A 36 -17.96 9.44 -7.00
N PHE A 37 -16.78 10.06 -6.90
CA PHE A 37 -15.52 9.41 -7.32
C PHE A 37 -14.41 9.69 -6.31
N VAL A 38 -13.32 8.92 -6.41
CA VAL A 38 -12.14 9.05 -5.56
C VAL A 38 -10.94 9.40 -6.43
N VAL A 39 -10.11 10.31 -5.94
CA VAL A 39 -8.82 10.66 -6.53
C VAL A 39 -7.73 10.05 -5.66
N ILE A 40 -6.85 9.28 -6.27
CA ILE A 40 -5.67 8.66 -5.68
C ILE A 40 -4.47 8.88 -6.59
N SER A 41 -3.26 8.84 -6.04
CA SER A 41 -2.06 8.86 -6.87
C SER A 41 -1.97 7.55 -7.67
N ALA A 42 -1.37 7.61 -8.86
CA ALA A 42 -1.18 6.42 -9.68
C ALA A 42 -0.23 5.40 -9.00
N GLU A 43 0.74 5.90 -8.24
CA GLU A 43 1.66 5.06 -7.46
C GLU A 43 0.89 4.29 -6.37
N ASP A 44 0.05 4.98 -5.60
CA ASP A 44 -0.73 4.36 -4.52
C ASP A 44 -1.71 3.34 -5.09
N TRP A 45 -2.38 3.67 -6.20
CA TRP A 45 -3.24 2.70 -6.89
C TRP A 45 -2.48 1.43 -7.28
N SER A 46 -1.29 1.57 -7.87
CA SER A 46 -0.47 0.43 -8.27
C SER A 46 -0.01 -0.40 -7.06
N ARG A 47 0.41 0.25 -5.98
CA ARG A 47 0.80 -0.39 -4.71
C ARG A 47 -0.35 -1.18 -4.09
N GLU A 48 -1.54 -0.60 -4.09
CA GLU A 48 -2.74 -1.27 -3.59
C GLU A 48 -3.08 -2.49 -4.44
N GLN A 49 -3.01 -2.40 -5.77
CA GLN A 49 -3.24 -3.55 -6.65
C GLN A 49 -2.24 -4.68 -6.40
N GLU A 50 -0.95 -4.36 -6.25
CA GLU A 50 0.08 -5.35 -5.92
C GLU A 50 -0.18 -6.01 -4.56
N THR A 51 -0.51 -5.20 -3.55
CA THR A 51 -0.82 -5.70 -2.21
C THR A 51 -2.02 -6.64 -2.25
N LEU A 52 -3.10 -6.25 -2.91
CA LEU A 52 -4.29 -7.09 -3.07
C LEU A 52 -3.97 -8.39 -3.82
N TYR A 53 -3.12 -8.34 -4.83
CA TYR A 53 -2.66 -9.52 -5.56
C TYR A 53 -1.91 -10.50 -4.65
N VAL A 54 -0.98 -10.01 -3.83
CA VAL A 54 -0.25 -10.82 -2.85
C VAL A 54 -1.22 -11.43 -1.83
N LEU A 55 -2.16 -10.64 -1.31
CA LEU A 55 -3.14 -11.09 -0.31
C LEU A 55 -4.10 -12.16 -0.83
N GLN A 56 -4.35 -12.22 -2.14
CA GLN A 56 -5.18 -13.27 -2.75
C GLN A 56 -4.50 -14.65 -2.75
N ASN A 57 -3.18 -14.71 -2.57
CA ASN A 57 -2.45 -15.97 -2.52
C ASN A 57 -2.49 -16.58 -1.10
N GLN A 58 -3.46 -17.46 -0.87
CA GLN A 58 -3.64 -18.12 0.43
C GLN A 58 -2.40 -18.88 0.92
N SER A 59 -1.69 -19.58 0.03
CA SER A 59 -0.50 -20.33 0.39
C SER A 59 0.63 -19.40 0.86
N LEU A 60 0.85 -18.30 0.14
CA LEU A 60 1.83 -17.30 0.52
C LEU A 60 1.45 -16.63 1.84
N MET A 61 0.18 -16.29 2.04
CA MET A 61 -0.29 -15.69 3.29
C MET A 61 -0.12 -16.63 4.49
N GLN A 62 -0.32 -17.94 4.29
CA GLN A 62 -0.02 -18.93 5.32
C GLN A 62 1.48 -18.96 5.66
N GLN A 63 2.36 -18.98 4.65
CA GLN A 63 3.81 -18.94 4.87
C GLN A 63 4.26 -17.68 5.60
N ILE A 64 3.70 -16.51 5.24
CA ILE A 64 3.98 -15.25 5.93
C ILE A 64 3.54 -15.32 7.41
N ALA A 65 2.36 -15.87 7.69
CA ALA A 65 1.87 -16.04 9.06
C ALA A 65 2.77 -16.98 9.88
N GLU A 66 3.15 -18.13 9.32
CA GLU A 66 4.09 -19.07 9.95
C GLU A 66 5.47 -18.44 10.20
N SER A 67 5.97 -17.67 9.24
CA SER A 67 7.22 -16.91 9.37
C SER A 67 7.14 -15.87 10.48
N GLN A 68 6.01 -15.16 10.63
CA GLN A 68 5.84 -14.18 11.72
C GLN A 68 5.88 -14.86 13.09
N VAL A 69 5.23 -16.02 13.24
CA VAL A 69 5.23 -16.79 14.50
C VAL A 69 6.64 -17.24 14.86
N THR A 70 7.39 -17.80 13.92
CA THR A 70 8.75 -18.28 14.17
C THR A 70 9.71 -17.12 14.47
N HIS A 71 9.58 -15.99 13.78
CA HIS A 71 10.35 -14.76 14.05
C HIS A 71 10.09 -14.22 15.45
N GLN A 72 8.81 -14.03 15.84
CA GLN A 72 8.45 -13.54 17.18
C GLN A 72 8.94 -14.46 18.30
N ALA A 73 8.92 -15.78 18.07
CA ALA A 73 9.44 -16.76 19.02
C ALA A 73 10.97 -16.89 19.01
N ASN A 74 11.68 -16.15 18.16
CA ASN A 74 13.12 -16.31 17.88
C ASN A 74 13.51 -17.76 17.51
N LYS A 75 12.59 -18.51 16.91
CA LYS A 75 12.75 -19.90 16.47
C LYS A 75 12.96 -20.03 14.97
N GLY A 76 13.00 -18.91 14.25
CA GLY A 76 13.43 -18.90 12.85
C GLY A 76 14.86 -19.42 12.71
N TYR A 77 15.15 -20.01 11.56
CA TYR A 77 16.50 -20.43 11.23
C TYR A 77 17.46 -19.24 11.31
N LYS A 78 18.58 -19.44 12.02
CA LYS A 78 19.66 -18.47 12.14
C LYS A 78 20.83 -19.04 11.36
N PRO A 79 21.21 -18.43 10.24
CA PRO A 79 22.35 -18.92 9.48
C PRO A 79 23.61 -18.82 10.34
N SER A 80 24.51 -19.77 10.15
CA SER A 80 25.87 -19.73 10.71
C SER A 80 26.68 -18.60 10.09
N ALA A 81 27.84 -18.29 10.68
CA ALA A 81 28.75 -17.30 10.11
C ALA A 81 29.18 -17.66 8.68
N GLU A 82 29.44 -18.95 8.43
CA GLU A 82 29.82 -19.47 7.10
C GLU A 82 28.68 -19.28 6.08
N GLU A 83 27.44 -19.60 6.46
CA GLU A 83 26.28 -19.41 5.59
C GLU A 83 25.97 -17.92 5.35
N LEU A 84 26.22 -17.05 6.34
CA LEU A 84 26.09 -15.60 6.17
C LEU A 84 27.13 -15.03 5.20
N ASP A 85 28.39 -15.47 5.28
CA ASP A 85 29.46 -15.06 4.38
C ASP A 85 29.16 -15.49 2.93
N GLU A 86 28.66 -16.73 2.74
CA GLU A 86 28.22 -17.21 1.41
C GLU A 86 27.04 -16.40 0.84
N ILE A 87 26.07 -16.01 1.66
CA ILE A 87 24.89 -15.23 1.23
C ILE A 87 25.25 -13.77 0.95
N ALA A 88 26.07 -13.16 1.81
CA ALA A 88 26.44 -11.75 1.70
C ALA A 88 27.51 -11.49 0.63
N GLY A 89 28.22 -12.54 0.20
CA GLY A 89 29.29 -12.43 -0.80
C GLY A 89 30.48 -11.60 -0.31
N ILE A 90 30.73 -11.61 1.01
CA ILE A 90 31.86 -10.93 1.66
C ILE A 90 32.92 -11.98 2.03
#